data_AF-A0A2N1MZ35-F1
#
_entry.id   AF-A0A2N1MZ35-F1
#
_cell.length_a   1.000
_cell.length_b   1.000
_cell.length_c   1.000
_cell.angle_alpha   90.00
_cell.angle_beta   90.00
_cell.angle_gamma   90.00
#
_symmetry.space_group_name_H-M   'P 1'
#
loop_
_entity.id
_entity.type
_entity.pdbx_description
1 polymer ?
#
loop_
_entity_poly.entity_id
_entity_poly.type
_entity_poly.pdbx_seq_one_letter_code
_entity_poly.pdbx_strand_id
1 'polypeptide(L)'
;MRELPRDLLILNLQHKFGGLTTEQTFKSDIYSIAMLMWEISSGQPPFINYEHNYYLAMNIVNGLRPKIVSGTPLEYKKMIVKDFLGEDQNDDI
;
A
#
# COMPACT_ATOMS: atom_id res chain seq x y z
N MET A 1 40.24 3.79 -27.06
CA MET A 1 39.31 3.01 -26.20
C MET A 1 37.90 3.39 -26.62
N ARG A 2 37.02 2.42 -26.91
CA ARG A 2 35.63 2.72 -27.27
C ARG A 2 34.84 2.88 -25.99
N GLU A 3 34.25 4.05 -25.76
CA GLU A 3 33.33 4.24 -24.64
C GLU A 3 32.13 3.33 -24.85
N LEU A 4 31.72 2.63 -23.79
CA LEU A 4 30.54 1.78 -23.83
C LEU A 4 29.29 2.67 -23.96
N PRO A 5 28.30 2.28 -24.80
CA PRO A 5 27.05 3.01 -24.90
C PRO A 5 26.41 3.19 -23.52
N ARG A 6 25.86 4.37 -23.23
CA ARG A 6 25.21 4.68 -21.93
C ARG A 6 24.14 3.66 -21.55
N ASP A 7 23.49 3.11 -22.56
CA ASP A 7 22.46 2.09 -22.53
C ASP A 7 22.98 0.75 -21.95
N LEU A 8 24.23 0.39 -22.25
CA LEU A 8 24.90 -0.75 -21.64
C LEU A 8 25.24 -0.52 -20.15
N LEU A 9 25.48 0.74 -19.78
CA LEU A 9 25.77 1.15 -18.41
C LEU A 9 24.52 1.04 -17.54
N ILE A 10 23.36 1.46 -18.05
CA ILE A 10 22.04 1.28 -17.41
C ILE A 10 21.72 -0.21 -17.24
N LEU A 11 21.91 -1.03 -18.27
CA LEU A 11 21.63 -2.47 -18.20
C LEU A 11 22.53 -3.19 -17.16
N ASN A 12 23.80 -2.83 -17.09
CA ASN A 12 24.73 -3.37 -16.10
C ASN A 12 24.44 -2.87 -14.68
N LEU A 13 23.94 -1.64 -14.53
CA LEU A 13 23.43 -1.13 -13.26
C LEU A 13 22.17 -1.91 -12.84
N GLN A 14 21.24 -2.14 -13.75
CA GLN A 14 20.03 -2.93 -13.48
C GLN A 14 20.36 -4.38 -13.10
N HIS A 15 21.37 -5.00 -13.73
CA HIS A 15 21.81 -6.36 -13.38
C HIS A 15 22.62 -6.40 -12.07
N LYS A 16 23.43 -5.37 -11.78
CA LYS A 16 24.25 -5.29 -10.56
C LYS A 16 23.45 -4.88 -9.32
N PHE A 17 22.35 -4.14 -9.51
CA PHE A 17 21.39 -3.75 -8.47
C PHE A 17 20.05 -4.50 -8.61
N GLY A 18 20.03 -5.61 -9.36
CA GLY A 18 18.86 -6.42 -9.72
C GLY A 18 18.23 -7.21 -8.56
N GLY A 19 18.25 -6.64 -7.36
CA GLY A 19 17.49 -7.10 -6.19
C GLY A 19 16.69 -5.98 -5.51
N LEU A 20 16.63 -4.77 -6.07
CA LEU A 20 15.88 -3.64 -5.52
C LEU A 20 14.74 -3.15 -6.44
N THR A 21 14.33 -3.95 -7.41
CA THR A 21 13.00 -3.77 -8.00
C THR A 21 12.01 -4.25 -6.95
N THR A 22 11.41 -3.32 -6.21
CA THR A 22 10.21 -3.59 -5.44
C THR A 22 9.28 -4.44 -6.31
N GLU A 23 9.03 -5.70 -5.96
CA GLU A 23 8.06 -6.53 -6.66
C GLU A 23 6.70 -5.87 -6.46
N GLN A 24 6.38 -4.95 -7.36
CA GLN A 24 5.16 -4.20 -7.34
C GLN A 24 4.08 -5.13 -7.88
N THR A 25 3.27 -5.65 -6.97
CA THR A 25 2.15 -6.53 -7.30
C THR A 25 0.90 -5.70 -7.51
N PHE A 26 -0.03 -6.21 -8.32
CA PHE A 26 -1.35 -5.60 -8.47
C PHE A 26 -2.05 -5.39 -7.12
N LYS A 27 -1.83 -6.30 -6.16
CA LYS A 27 -2.36 -6.18 -4.80
C LYS A 27 -1.73 -5.03 -4.01
N SER A 28 -0.42 -4.82 -4.12
CA SER A 28 0.25 -3.68 -3.46
C SER A 28 -0.18 -2.35 -4.07
N ASP A 29 -0.45 -2.32 -5.39
CA ASP A 29 -0.98 -1.12 -6.05
C ASP A 29 -2.38 -0.78 -5.57
N ILE A 30 -3.28 -1.76 -5.50
CA ILE A 30 -4.63 -1.53 -4.96
C ILE A 30 -4.55 -1.07 -3.50
N TYR A 31 -3.69 -1.67 -2.69
CA TYR A 31 -3.54 -1.28 -1.28
C TYR A 31 -3.08 0.17 -1.15
N SER A 32 -2.04 0.57 -1.88
CA SER A 32 -1.52 1.93 -1.83
C SER A 32 -2.55 2.95 -2.33
N ILE A 33 -3.29 2.64 -3.39
CA ILE A 33 -4.42 3.47 -3.87
C ILE A 33 -5.50 3.58 -2.78
N ALA A 34 -5.88 2.47 -2.12
CA ALA A 34 -6.88 2.49 -1.06
C ALA A 34 -6.45 3.38 0.14
N MET A 35 -5.16 3.35 0.51
CA MET A 35 -4.62 4.23 1.57
C MET A 35 -4.63 5.70 1.17
N LEU A 36 -4.28 6.02 -0.08
CA LEU A 36 -4.36 7.40 -0.60
C LEU A 36 -5.81 7.92 -0.59
N MET A 37 -6.76 7.10 -1.06
CA MET A 37 -8.18 7.48 -1.06
C MET A 37 -8.71 7.67 0.37
N TRP A 38 -8.25 6.84 1.32
CA TRP A 38 -8.56 7.01 2.73
C TRP A 38 -8.03 8.33 3.30
N GLU A 39 -6.77 8.66 3.03
CA GLU A 39 -6.14 9.91 3.46
C GLU A 39 -6.87 11.15 2.92
N ILE A 40 -7.22 11.15 1.62
CA ILE A 40 -7.99 12.23 1.00
C ILE A 40 -9.38 12.36 1.66
N SER A 41 -10.06 11.24 1.92
CA SER A 41 -11.41 11.26 2.50
C SER A 41 -11.43 11.69 3.97
N SER A 42 -10.39 11.37 4.72
CA SER A 42 -10.28 11.64 6.16
C SER A 42 -9.62 12.98 6.46
N GLY A 43 -8.80 13.50 5.53
CA GLY A 43 -7.92 14.63 5.75
C GLY A 43 -6.80 14.34 6.76
N GLN A 44 -6.51 13.07 7.04
CA GLN A 44 -5.54 12.64 8.05
C GLN A 44 -4.63 11.53 7.50
N PRO A 45 -3.37 11.45 7.95
CA PRO A 45 -2.51 10.32 7.62
C PRO A 45 -3.08 8.99 8.16
N PRO A 46 -3.00 7.88 7.39
CA PRO A 46 -3.40 6.58 7.87
C PRO A 46 -2.57 6.19 9.10
N PHE A 47 -3.23 5.64 10.11
CA PHE A 47 -2.59 5.22 11.37
C PHE A 47 -1.89 6.35 12.13
N ILE A 48 -2.36 7.60 12.05
CA ILE A 48 -1.80 8.77 12.77
C ILE A 48 -1.55 8.52 14.27
N ASN A 49 -2.36 7.69 14.91
CA ASN A 49 -2.27 7.37 16.33
C ASN A 49 -1.35 6.17 16.66
N TYR A 50 -0.61 5.65 15.67
CA TYR A 50 0.31 4.53 15.83
C TYR A 50 1.75 4.96 15.58
N GLU A 51 2.67 4.35 16.31
CA GLU A 51 4.09 4.45 15.99
C GLU A 51 4.39 3.72 14.68
N HIS A 52 5.11 4.38 13.78
CA HIS A 52 5.47 3.85 12.46
C HIS A 52 6.68 2.91 12.57
N ASN A 53 6.49 1.79 13.25
CA ASN A 53 7.52 0.81 13.55
C ASN A 53 7.19 -0.58 12.96
N TYR A 54 8.09 -1.54 13.15
CA TYR A 54 7.92 -2.92 12.66
C TYR A 54 6.63 -3.58 13.17
N TYR A 55 6.20 -3.28 14.40
CA TYR A 55 4.97 -3.83 14.98
C TYR A 55 3.73 -3.35 14.24
N LEU A 56 3.68 -2.07 13.83
CA LEU A 56 2.60 -1.56 13.00
C LEU A 56 2.55 -2.29 11.65
N ALA A 57 3.70 -2.48 11.00
CA ALA A 57 3.78 -3.22 9.74
C ALA A 57 3.25 -4.66 9.88
N MET A 58 3.65 -5.37 10.95
CA MET A 58 3.15 -6.71 11.24
C MET A 58 1.64 -6.72 11.54
N ASN A 59 1.14 -5.73 12.27
CA ASN A 59 -0.29 -5.62 12.54
C ASN A 59 -1.08 -5.39 11.24
N ILE A 60 -0.57 -4.57 10.31
CA ILE A 60 -1.18 -4.36 8.99
C ILE A 60 -1.21 -5.68 8.19
N VAL A 61 -0.09 -6.41 8.16
CA VAL A 61 -0.03 -7.73 7.51
C VAL A 61 -1.04 -8.70 8.15
N ASN A 62 -1.20 -8.64 9.47
CA ASN A 62 -2.15 -9.45 10.23
C ASN A 62 -3.61 -8.98 10.18
N GLY A 63 -3.94 -7.92 9.43
CA GLY A 63 -5.32 -7.49 9.22
C GLY A 63 -5.72 -6.15 9.84
N LEU A 64 -4.82 -5.43 10.51
CA LEU A 64 -5.12 -4.10 11.04
C LEU A 64 -5.41 -3.12 9.87
N ARG A 65 -6.57 -2.45 9.93
CA ARG A 65 -6.98 -1.45 8.92
C ARG A 65 -7.26 -0.09 9.55
N PRO A 66 -7.17 1.00 8.79
CA PRO A 66 -7.60 2.31 9.25
C PRO A 66 -9.11 2.30 9.56
N LYS A 67 -9.53 3.07 10.57
CA LYS A 67 -10.96 3.22 10.87
C LYS A 67 -11.66 3.91 9.70
N ILE A 68 -12.84 3.41 9.33
CA ILE A 68 -13.67 4.07 8.33
C ILE A 68 -14.15 5.41 8.90
N VAL A 69 -13.97 6.49 8.15
CA VAL A 69 -14.39 7.84 8.57
C VAL A 69 -15.83 8.10 8.12
N SER A 70 -16.58 8.84 8.93
CA SER A 70 -17.94 9.27 8.57
C SER A 70 -17.92 10.09 7.28
N GLY A 71 -18.71 9.71 6.29
CA GLY A 71 -18.75 10.37 4.98
C GLY A 71 -17.90 9.71 3.89
N THR A 72 -17.09 8.69 4.21
CA THR A 72 -16.43 7.88 3.17
C THR A 72 -17.48 7.20 2.27
N PRO A 73 -17.43 7.36 0.93
CA PRO A 73 -18.33 6.70 0.00
C PRO A 73 -18.34 5.17 0.18
N LEU A 74 -19.51 4.55 0.01
CA LEU A 74 -19.72 3.12 0.28
C LEU A 74 -18.80 2.23 -0.59
N GLU A 75 -18.49 2.68 -1.79
CA GLU A 75 -17.60 2.04 -2.75
C GLU A 75 -16.16 1.95 -2.20
N TYR A 76 -15.69 2.98 -1.50
CA TYR A 76 -14.36 2.99 -0.89
C TYR A 76 -14.33 2.14 0.38
N LYS A 77 -15.42 2.14 1.15
CA LYS A 77 -15.57 1.20 2.27
C LYS A 77 -15.40 -0.24 1.78
N LYS A 78 -16.07 -0.59 0.66
CA LYS A 78 -15.91 -1.90 0.04
C LYS A 78 -14.48 -2.16 -0.42
N MET A 79 -13.74 -1.19 -0.99
CA MET A 79 -12.33 -1.42 -1.36
C MET A 79 -11.43 -1.66 -0.14
N ILE A 80 -11.61 -0.90 0.95
CA ILE A 80 -10.82 -1.02 2.18
C ILE A 80 -11.13 -2.35 2.91
N VAL A 81 -12.37 -2.84 2.81
CA VAL A 81 -12.86 -4.04 3.50
C VAL A 81 -12.67 -5.31 2.65
N LYS A 82 -13.04 -5.28 1.36
CA LYS A 82 -13.21 -6.47 0.50
C LYS A 82 -11.91 -7.08 0.00
N ASP A 83 -10.84 -6.30 -0.14
CA ASP A 83 -9.51 -6.86 -0.44
C ASP A 83 -8.84 -7.50 0.79
N PHE A 84 -9.45 -7.39 1.98
CA PHE A 84 -8.77 -7.66 3.24
C PHE A 84 -9.51 -8.51 4.25
N LEU A 85 -10.81 -8.76 4.06
CA LEU A 85 -11.59 -9.61 4.94
C LEU A 85 -12.16 -10.76 4.14
N GLY A 86 -11.51 -11.91 4.26
CA GLY A 86 -12.23 -13.17 4.20
C GLY A 86 -13.19 -13.18 5.38
N GLU A 87 -14.45 -12.90 5.10
CA GLU A 87 -15.62 -12.94 5.98
C GLU A 87 -16.05 -11.66 6.73
N ASP A 88 -17.34 -11.40 6.52
CA ASP A 88 -18.35 -10.56 7.16
C ASP A 88 -17.95 -9.78 8.42
N GLN A 89 -18.09 -8.46 8.30
CA GLN A 89 -18.67 -7.68 9.38
C GLN A 89 -20.06 -7.24 8.96
N ASN A 90 -21.05 -8.10 9.24
CA ASN A 90 -22.42 -7.67 9.42
C ASN A 90 -22.59 -7.07 10.82
N ASP A 91 -23.29 -5.95 10.82
CA ASP A 91 -24.07 -5.33 11.90
C ASP A 91 -23.33 -4.73 13.10
N ASP A 92 -23.13 -3.42 13.08
CA ASP A 92 -23.89 -2.49 13.96
C ASP A 92 -23.43 -1.02 13.82
N ILE A 93 -24.41 -0.18 13.45
CA ILE A 93 -24.49 1.32 13.47
C ILE A 93 -23.82 2.10 12.33
#